data_AF-A0A2V8QV34-F1
#
_entry.id   AF-A0A2V8QV34-F1
#
_cell.length_a   1.000
_cell.length_b   1.000
_cell.length_c   1.000
_cell.angle_alpha   90.00
_cell.angle_beta   90.00
_cell.angle_gamma   90.00
#
_symmetry.space_group_name_H-M   'P 1'
#
loop_
_entity.id
_entity.type
_entity.pdbx_description
1 polymer ?
#
loop_
_entity_poly.entity_id
_entity_poly.type
_entity_poly.pdbx_seq_one_letter_code
_entity_poly.pdbx_strand_id
1 'polypeptide(L)'
;MRTYERIIMLNIIDAQWKDHLLALDHLKQGIGLVGYGQKDPLVEYKKESFDMFKAMLDRIDTFTIRSLFNLQIVEEQPPEALRQKRGPRRPLTFTGPNEGAAPAGEEAGKTKTIVRSEPKVGRNDPCPCGSGKKYKKCHGAA
;
A
#
# COMPACT_ATOMS: atom_id res chain seq x y z
N MET A 1 -20.96 21.48 3.41
CA MET A 1 -21.17 20.12 3.94
C MET A 1 -22.39 19.43 3.32
N ARG A 2 -23.62 19.90 3.56
CA ARG A 2 -24.86 19.28 3.03
C ARG A 2 -24.88 18.97 1.53
N THR A 3 -24.32 19.85 0.69
CA THR A 3 -24.25 19.60 -0.77
C THR A 3 -23.33 18.42 -1.10
N TYR A 4 -22.19 18.30 -0.41
CA TYR A 4 -21.25 17.20 -0.59
C TYR A 4 -21.84 15.88 -0.09
N GLU A 5 -22.51 15.89 1.07
CA GLU A 5 -23.25 14.73 1.59
C GLU A 5 -24.26 14.22 0.56
N ARG A 6 -25.07 15.12 -0.01
CA ARG A 6 -26.05 14.76 -1.05
C ARG A 6 -25.38 14.18 -2.30
N ILE A 7 -24.30 14.80 -2.78
CA ILE A 7 -23.56 14.32 -3.96
C ILE A 7 -22.99 12.92 -3.70
N ILE A 8 -22.40 12.69 -2.52
CA ILE A 8 -21.85 11.39 -2.15
C ILE A 8 -22.96 10.34 -2.09
N MET A 9 -24.08 10.64 -1.41
CA MET A 9 -25.22 9.72 -1.34
C MET A 9 -25.76 9.36 -2.72
N LEU A 10 -25.99 10.35 -3.58
CA LEU A 10 -26.51 10.12 -4.93
C LEU A 10 -25.55 9.25 -5.77
N ASN A 11 -24.24 9.49 -5.69
CA ASN A 11 -23.26 8.67 -6.40
C ASN A 11 -23.24 7.22 -5.89
N ILE A 12 -23.33 7.02 -4.57
CA ILE A 12 -23.37 5.67 -3.98
C ILE A 12 -24.64 4.94 -4.40
N ILE A 13 -25.79 5.60 -4.33
CA ILE A 13 -27.08 5.02 -4.74
C ILE A 13 -27.05 4.64 -6.21
N ASP A 14 -26.60 5.53 -7.09
CA ASP A 14 -26.53 5.28 -8.53
C ASP A 14 -25.61 4.08 -8.86
N ALA A 15 -24.44 4.00 -8.22
CA ALA A 15 -23.52 2.88 -8.38
C ALA A 15 -24.12 1.55 -7.90
N GLN A 16 -24.70 1.52 -6.69
CA GLN A 16 -25.32 0.31 -6.13
C GLN A 16 -26.55 -0.13 -6.93
N TRP A 17 -27.33 0.82 -7.45
CA TRP A 17 -28.50 0.53 -8.26
C TRP A 17 -28.13 -0.09 -9.62
N LYS A 18 -27.12 0.46 -10.31
CA LYS A 18 -26.61 -0.12 -11.56
C LYS A 18 -26.11 -1.55 -11.38
N ASP A 19 -25.36 -1.80 -10.31
CA ASP A 19 -24.88 -3.14 -9.96
C ASP A 19 -26.06 -4.10 -9.67
N HIS A 20 -27.07 -3.63 -8.92
CA HIS A 20 -28.28 -4.42 -8.67
C HIS A 20 -29.05 -4.76 -9.95
N LEU A 21 -29.20 -3.82 -10.89
CA LEU A 21 -29.85 -4.07 -12.17
C LEU A 21 -29.11 -5.12 -13.00
N LEU A 22 -27.78 -5.05 -13.04
CA LEU A 22 -26.94 -6.06 -13.70
C LEU A 22 -27.13 -7.44 -13.03
N ALA A 23 -27.13 -7.48 -11.70
CA ALA A 23 -27.31 -8.71 -10.94
C ALA A 23 -28.71 -9.32 -11.16
N LEU A 24 -29.76 -8.50 -11.28
CA LEU A 24 -31.11 -8.97 -11.66
C LEU A 24 -31.16 -9.54 -13.07
N ASP A 25 -30.39 -9.00 -14.02
CA ASP A 25 -30.32 -9.55 -15.37
C ASP A 25 -29.67 -10.94 -15.38
N HIS A 26 -28.56 -11.11 -14.65
CA HIS A 26 -27.95 -12.43 -14.45
C HIS A 26 -28.90 -13.42 -13.77
N LEU A 27 -29.65 -12.96 -12.75
CA LEU A 27 -30.63 -13.79 -12.06
C LEU A 27 -31.74 -14.27 -13.02
N LYS A 28 -32.25 -13.38 -13.89
CA LYS A 28 -33.27 -13.73 -14.89
C LYS A 28 -32.76 -14.78 -15.89
N GLN A 29 -31.50 -14.68 -16.30
CA GLN A 29 -30.89 -15.66 -17.21
C GLN A 29 -30.73 -17.03 -16.53
N GLY A 30 -30.45 -17.07 -15.23
CA GLY A 30 -30.25 -18.30 -14.46
C GLY A 30 -31.53 -18.98 -13.95
N ILE A 31 -32.63 -18.24 -13.77
CA ILE A 31 -33.84 -18.76 -13.12
C ILE A 31 -34.51 -19.91 -13.88
N GLY A 32 -34.30 -20.02 -15.20
CA GLY A 32 -34.84 -21.10 -16.01
C GLY A 32 -34.40 -22.50 -15.53
N LEU A 33 -33.22 -22.61 -14.91
CA LEU A 33 -32.71 -23.86 -14.35
C LEU A 33 -33.46 -24.28 -13.06
N VAL A 34 -34.08 -23.34 -12.35
CA VAL A 34 -34.84 -23.61 -11.12
C VAL A 34 -36.10 -24.43 -11.40
N GLY A 35 -36.64 -24.34 -12.62
CA GLY A 35 -37.78 -25.13 -13.08
C GLY A 35 -37.53 -26.65 -13.03
N TYR A 36 -36.27 -27.09 -13.13
CA TYR A 36 -35.93 -28.52 -12.96
C TYR A 36 -36.19 -29.02 -11.54
N GLY A 37 -36.20 -28.13 -10.54
CA GLY A 37 -36.49 -28.45 -9.14
C GLY A 37 -37.97 -28.47 -8.78
N GLN A 38 -38.88 -28.43 -9.77
CA GLN A 38 -40.34 -28.37 -9.56
C GLN A 38 -40.82 -27.15 -8.73
N LYS A 39 -39.97 -26.14 -8.59
CA LYS A 39 -40.31 -24.86 -7.96
C LYS A 39 -40.78 -23.88 -9.03
N ASP A 40 -41.70 -23.01 -8.67
CA ASP A 40 -42.16 -21.94 -9.55
C ASP A 40 -41.01 -20.91 -9.75
N PRO A 41 -40.48 -20.76 -10.98
CA PRO A 41 -39.39 -19.83 -11.26
C PRO A 41 -39.74 -18.38 -10.91
N LEU A 42 -41.00 -17.98 -11.04
CA LEU A 42 -41.44 -16.61 -10.78
C LEU A 42 -41.43 -16.30 -9.27
N VAL A 43 -41.74 -17.29 -8.43
CA VAL A 43 -41.71 -17.14 -6.97
C VAL A 43 -40.28 -17.04 -6.47
N GLU A 44 -39.39 -17.92 -6.94
CA GLU A 44 -37.97 -17.88 -6.54
C GLU A 44 -37.28 -16.60 -7.05
N TYR A 45 -37.57 -16.17 -8.29
CA TYR A 45 -37.09 -14.88 -8.78
C TYR A 45 -37.50 -13.73 -7.87
N LYS A 46 -38.78 -13.64 -7.49
CA LYS A 46 -39.28 -12.58 -6.59
C LYS A 46 -38.60 -12.61 -5.22
N LYS A 47 -38.40 -13.80 -4.67
CA LYS A 47 -37.75 -13.98 -3.38
C LYS A 47 -36.28 -13.55 -3.42
N GLU A 48 -35.53 -14.10 -4.36
CA GLU A 48 -34.09 -13.84 -4.48
C GLU A 48 -33.81 -12.39 -4.88
N SER A 49 -34.57 -11.83 -5.82
CA SER A 49 -34.46 -10.41 -6.21
C SER A 49 -34.72 -9.47 -5.03
N PHE A 50 -35.69 -9.78 -4.17
CA PHE A 50 -35.98 -8.97 -2.99
C PHE A 50 -34.91 -9.11 -1.91
N ASP A 51 -34.34 -10.30 -1.70
CA ASP A 51 -33.23 -10.50 -0.77
C ASP A 51 -31.98 -9.74 -1.24
N MET A 52 -31.69 -9.74 -2.54
CA MET A 52 -30.63 -8.93 -3.14
C MET A 52 -30.88 -7.42 -2.99
N PHE A 53 -32.13 -6.98 -3.10
CA PHE A 53 -32.52 -5.58 -2.91
C PHE A 53 -32.30 -5.12 -1.46
N LYS A 54 -32.70 -5.93 -0.46
CA LYS A 54 -32.41 -5.64 0.96
C LYS A 54 -30.92 -5.52 1.22
N ALA A 55 -30.14 -6.48 0.72
CA ALA A 55 -28.69 -6.44 0.85
C ALA A 55 -28.07 -5.20 0.18
N MET A 56 -28.64 -4.72 -0.93
CA MET A 56 -28.22 -3.46 -1.56
C MET A 56 -28.50 -2.25 -0.66
N LEU A 57 -29.67 -2.17 -0.02
CA LEU A 57 -29.99 -1.09 0.92
C LEU A 57 -28.99 -1.06 2.09
N ASP A 58 -28.70 -2.21 2.70
CA ASP A 58 -27.73 -2.32 3.80
C ASP A 58 -26.32 -1.87 3.36
N ARG A 59 -25.93 -2.20 2.12
CA ARG A 59 -24.66 -1.73 1.53
C ARG A 59 -24.66 -0.22 1.34
N ILE A 60 -25.73 0.36 0.80
CA ILE A 60 -25.85 1.82 0.60
C ILE A 60 -25.65 2.56 1.92
N ASP A 61 -26.30 2.11 3.00
CA ASP A 61 -26.18 2.73 4.32
C ASP A 61 -24.74 2.64 4.85
N THR A 62 -24.15 1.45 4.78
CA THR A 62 -22.77 1.20 5.23
C THR A 62 -21.75 2.04 4.45
N PHE A 63 -21.89 2.09 3.12
CA PHE A 63 -21.00 2.87 2.25
C PHE A 63 -21.18 4.37 2.46
N THR A 64 -22.40 4.83 2.67
CA THR A 64 -22.69 6.25 2.92
C THR A 64 -22.01 6.69 4.20
N ILE A 65 -22.26 5.97 5.31
CA ILE A 65 -21.65 6.28 6.61
C ILE A 65 -20.12 6.25 6.48
N ARG A 66 -19.55 5.17 5.94
CA ARG A 66 -18.10 5.04 5.77
C ARG A 66 -17.50 6.17 4.94
N SER A 67 -18.17 6.57 3.85
CA SER A 67 -17.67 7.64 2.98
C SER A 67 -17.72 9.00 3.67
N LEU A 68 -18.77 9.27 4.45
CA LEU A 68 -18.89 10.51 5.23
C LEU A 68 -17.83 10.60 6.33
N PHE A 69 -17.54 9.50 7.03
CA PHE A 69 -16.54 9.48 8.10
C PHE A 69 -15.10 9.59 7.58
N ASN A 70 -14.82 9.11 6.36
CA ASN A 70 -13.50 9.21 5.74
C ASN A 70 -13.36 10.44 4.83
N LEU A 71 -14.38 11.32 4.76
CA LEU A 71 -14.36 12.48 3.89
C LEU A 71 -13.35 13.52 4.40
N GLN A 72 -12.21 13.60 3.73
CA GLN A 72 -11.25 14.68 3.92
C GLN A 72 -11.46 15.72 2.82
N ILE A 73 -11.95 16.91 3.20
CA ILE A 73 -12.07 18.03 2.27
C ILE A 73 -10.69 18.65 2.12
N VAL A 74 -10.02 18.31 1.02
CA VAL A 74 -8.80 18.99 0.61
C VAL A 74 -9.24 20.26 -0.11
N GLU A 75 -9.04 21.40 0.54
CA GLU A 75 -9.13 22.69 -0.13
C GLU A 75 -8.02 22.75 -1.19
N GLU A 76 -8.38 23.08 -2.42
CA GLU A 76 -7.47 23.08 -3.57
C GLU A 76 -6.40 24.16 -3.33
N GLN A 77 -5.24 23.76 -2.78
CA GLN A 77 -4.15 24.70 -2.56
C GLN A 77 -3.63 25.14 -3.93
N PRO A 78 -3.52 26.46 -4.20
CA PRO A 78 -2.92 26.93 -5.44
C PRO A 78 -1.52 26.33 -5.57
N PRO A 79 -1.10 25.94 -6.79
CA PRO A 79 0.16 25.21 -7.01
C PRO A 79 1.39 25.97 -6.47
N GLU A 80 1.28 27.28 -6.30
CA GLU A 80 2.28 28.15 -5.71
C GLU A 80 2.49 27.91 -4.19
N ALA A 81 1.44 27.64 -3.43
CA ALA A 81 1.51 27.31 -2.00
C ALA A 81 2.14 25.92 -1.74
N LEU A 82 1.88 24.96 -2.65
CA LEU A 82 2.51 23.63 -2.64
C LEU A 82 4.01 23.70 -2.97
N ARG A 83 4.44 24.64 -3.83
CA ARG A 83 5.85 24.92 -4.12
C ARG A 83 6.58 25.54 -2.93
N GLN A 84 5.94 26.44 -2.18
CA GLN A 84 6.55 27.07 -1.00
C GLN A 84 6.69 26.09 0.20
N LYS A 85 5.76 25.13 0.36
CA LYS A 85 5.87 24.08 1.41
C LYS A 85 6.94 23.03 1.12
N ARG A 86 7.35 22.87 -0.14
CA ARG A 86 8.59 22.16 -0.46
C ARG A 86 9.76 23.07 -0.08
N GLY A 87 10.13 23.04 1.20
CA GLY A 87 11.36 23.67 1.69
C GLY A 87 12.56 23.29 0.80
N PRO A 88 13.62 24.12 0.79
CA PRO A 88 14.74 23.95 -0.12
C PRO A 88 15.23 22.50 -0.02
N ARG A 89 15.16 21.78 -1.15
CA ARG A 89 15.72 20.44 -1.26
C ARG A 89 17.19 20.57 -0.87
N ARG A 90 17.56 20.09 0.32
CA ARG A 90 18.96 19.94 0.68
C ARG A 90 19.61 19.13 -0.44
N PRO A 91 20.69 19.63 -1.08
CA PRO A 91 21.39 18.85 -2.07
C PRO A 91 21.83 17.56 -1.38
N LEU A 92 21.30 16.43 -1.83
CA LEU A 92 21.78 15.13 -1.41
C LEU A 92 23.19 15.01 -1.97
N THR A 93 24.18 15.24 -1.11
CA THR A 93 25.58 15.03 -1.44
C THR A 93 25.78 13.53 -1.62
N PHE A 94 25.82 13.10 -2.88
CA PHE A 94 26.16 11.74 -3.23
C PHE A 94 27.66 11.56 -3.01
N THR A 95 28.05 11.06 -1.84
CA THR A 95 29.43 10.63 -1.59
C THR A 95 29.64 9.28 -2.26
N GLY A 96 30.01 9.34 -3.54
CA GLY A 96 30.58 8.19 -4.24
C GLY A 96 31.85 7.71 -3.51
N PRO A 97 32.17 6.41 -3.52
CA PRO A 97 33.19 5.84 -2.63
C PRO A 97 34.64 6.31 -2.83
N ASN A 98 34.96 7.23 -3.75
CA ASN A 98 36.35 7.40 -4.15
C ASN A 98 36.81 8.75 -4.74
N GLU A 99 36.34 9.89 -4.26
CA GLU A 99 36.97 11.17 -4.62
C GLU A 99 37.12 12.09 -3.40
N GLY A 100 38.37 12.27 -2.96
CA GLY A 100 38.75 13.27 -1.99
C GLY A 100 39.29 14.53 -2.68
N ALA A 101 38.76 15.69 -2.30
CA ALA A 101 39.51 16.94 -2.12
C ALA A 101 38.59 17.99 -1.45
N ALA A 102 39.03 18.51 -0.30
CA ALA A 102 38.41 19.61 0.46
C ALA A 102 38.86 20.98 -0.13
N PRO A 103 38.35 22.18 0.30
CA PRO A 103 38.23 22.66 1.70
C PRO A 103 36.89 23.42 1.95
N ALA A 104 36.49 24.02 3.08
CA ALA A 104 37.10 24.48 4.32
C ALA A 104 35.97 24.67 5.37
N GLY A 105 36.32 24.74 6.66
CA GLY A 105 35.44 25.16 7.76
C GLY A 105 35.05 24.00 8.66
N GLU A 106 35.94 23.57 9.56
CA GLU A 106 36.09 24.06 10.95
C GLU A 106 35.29 23.20 11.95
N GLU A 107 36.04 22.68 12.92
CA GLU A 107 35.57 22.28 14.25
C GLU A 107 34.57 21.10 14.34
N ALA A 108 35.08 19.87 14.41
CA ALA A 108 34.57 18.87 15.36
C ALA A 108 35.46 17.61 15.42
N GLY A 109 36.18 17.48 16.54
CA GLY A 109 36.52 16.21 17.19
C GLY A 109 37.05 15.07 16.32
N LYS A 110 38.38 14.99 16.16
CA LYS A 110 39.05 13.80 15.61
C LYS A 110 38.86 12.61 16.56
N THR A 111 37.87 11.76 16.29
CA THR A 111 37.80 10.40 16.82
C THR A 111 38.97 9.61 16.27
N LYS A 112 39.91 9.21 17.16
CA LYS A 112 41.01 8.31 16.77
C LYS A 112 40.43 6.95 16.43
N THR A 113 40.34 6.63 15.14
CA THR A 113 40.01 5.30 14.65
C THR A 113 41.15 4.34 14.99
N ILE A 114 40.81 3.27 15.72
CA ILE A 114 41.76 2.19 16.00
C ILE A 114 42.08 1.46 14.69
N VAL A 115 43.29 1.66 14.19
CA VAL A 115 43.84 0.91 13.06
C VAL A 115 44.28 -0.45 13.59
N ARG A 116 43.73 -1.55 13.06
CA ARG A 116 44.23 -2.90 13.37
C ARG A 116 45.66 -3.02 12.87
N SER A 117 46.57 -3.42 13.75
CA SER A 117 47.97 -3.67 13.43
C SER A 117 48.17 -4.86 12.47
N GLU A 118 47.21 -5.78 12.41
CA GLU A 118 47.30 -6.98 11.58
C GLU A 118 46.22 -7.03 10.50
N PRO A 119 46.55 -7.52 9.29
CA PRO A 119 45.61 -7.64 8.19
C PRO A 119 44.45 -8.58 8.56
N LYS A 120 43.26 -8.22 8.12
CA LYS A 120 42.06 -9.02 8.34
C LYS A 120 42.19 -10.33 7.55
N VAL A 121 42.36 -11.44 8.26
CA VAL A 121 42.46 -12.79 7.66
C VAL A 121 41.22 -13.09 6.83
N GLY A 122 41.41 -13.36 5.55
CA GLY A 122 40.36 -13.68 4.59
C GLY A 122 39.82 -15.09 4.79
N ARG A 123 38.57 -15.32 4.36
CA ARG A 123 37.85 -16.58 4.54
C ARG A 123 38.58 -17.82 3.97
N ASN A 124 39.41 -17.64 2.93
CA ASN A 124 40.16 -18.72 2.28
C ASN A 124 41.66 -18.74 2.64
N ASP A 125 42.15 -17.79 3.43
CA ASP A 125 43.56 -17.68 3.79
C ASP A 125 43.98 -18.79 4.76
N PRO A 126 45.29 -19.11 4.87
CA PRO A 126 45.77 -20.04 5.88
C PRO A 126 45.34 -19.57 7.28
N CYS A 127 44.79 -20.49 8.07
CA CYS A 127 44.27 -20.17 9.39
C CYS A 127 45.43 -19.80 10.35
N PRO A 128 45.33 -18.69 11.10
CA PRO A 128 46.43 -18.17 11.92
C PRO A 128 46.78 -19.07 13.12
N CYS A 129 46.01 -20.12 13.39
CA CYS A 129 46.33 -21.12 14.41
C CYS A 129 47.43 -22.12 13.99
N GLY A 130 48.01 -21.98 12.79
CA GLY A 130 49.07 -22.85 12.31
C GLY A 130 48.62 -24.24 11.84
N SER A 131 47.32 -24.50 11.75
CA SER A 131 46.77 -25.82 11.40
C SER A 131 46.95 -26.24 9.92
N GLY A 132 47.50 -25.37 9.08
CA GLY A 132 47.66 -25.59 7.63
C GLY A 132 46.36 -25.60 6.82
N LYS A 133 45.19 -25.47 7.46
CA LYS A 133 43.86 -25.45 6.81
C LYS A 133 43.43 -24.02 6.49
N LYS A 134 42.60 -23.86 5.45
CA LYS A 134 41.97 -22.55 5.13
C LYS A 134 41.08 -22.08 6.29
N TYR A 135 41.03 -20.77 6.54
CA TYR A 135 40.33 -20.17 7.68
C TYR A 135 38.88 -20.67 7.82
N LYS A 136 38.11 -20.70 6.72
CA LYS A 136 36.72 -21.23 6.70
C LYS A 136 36.56 -22.70 7.08
N LYS A 137 37.63 -23.50 7.03
CA LYS A 137 37.63 -24.92 7.39
C LYS A 137 38.24 -25.16 8.78
N CYS A 138 38.53 -24.10 9.52
CA CYS A 138 39.08 -24.13 10.87
C CYS A 138 38.34 -23.11 11.73
N HIS A 139 38.97 -22.02 12.18
CA HIS A 139 38.38 -21.01 13.08
C HIS A 139 37.25 -20.17 12.45
N GLY A 140 37.02 -20.29 11.14
CA GLY A 140 35.89 -19.70 10.43
C GLY A 140 34.83 -20.71 9.98
N ALA A 141 34.91 -21.95 10.46
CA ALA A 141 33.83 -22.92 10.35
C ALA A 141 32.84 -22.61 11.50
N ALA A 142 31.61 -22.27 11.14
CA ALA A 142 30.51 -22.25 12.10
C ALA A 142 30.11 -23.68 12.44
#